data_AF-A0A6I6LAU5-F1
#
_entry.id   AF-A0A6I6LAU5-F1
#
_cell.length_a   1.000
_cell.length_b   1.000
_cell.length_c   1.000
_cell.angle_alpha   90.00
_cell.angle_beta   90.00
_cell.angle_gamma   90.00
#
_symmetry.space_group_name_H-M   'P 1'
#
loop_
_entity.id
_entity.type
_entity.pdbx_description
1 polymer ?
#
loop_
_entity_poly.entity_id
_entity_poly.type
_entity_poly.pdbx_seq_one_letter_code
_entity_poly.pdbx_strand_id
1 'polypeptide(L)'
;MGADGGRVAGSGRFRQVLFLRRVAAAYCDIHSKREPIAFLTVFARRNEVSEMTARLICVGASLLGVMVGSCLPVASKQQAEAKTDPVTGTASPSPAAPVAEVPLEIAINQFPSGYQGRWAKTASDCSIDPEHSENVISLQGRLLKFHESAGTMTAGKRMTSKKIQAEFDFVGEGEKWTKSIGFEMSENREKLTRTDGESGATYHYVRCPKLMAG
;
A
#
# COMPACT_ATOMS: atom_id res chain seq x y z
N MET A 1 29.82 41.31 -58.53
CA MET A 1 30.91 41.36 -57.53
C MET A 1 30.26 41.29 -56.16
N GLY A 2 30.61 40.47 -55.17
CA GLY A 2 31.69 39.52 -54.96
C GLY A 2 31.73 39.23 -53.45
N ALA A 3 31.51 37.96 -53.09
CA ALA A 3 31.94 37.16 -51.93
C ALA A 3 31.99 37.70 -50.47
N ASP A 4 31.64 36.74 -49.59
CA ASP A 4 32.13 36.47 -48.21
C ASP A 4 31.78 37.47 -47.09
N GLY A 5 31.39 37.06 -45.88
CA GLY A 5 31.42 35.75 -45.22
C GLY A 5 31.42 36.03 -43.70
N GLY A 6 30.63 35.32 -42.89
CA GLY A 6 30.60 35.60 -41.44
C GLY A 6 29.44 34.98 -40.67
N ARG A 7 29.43 33.65 -40.59
CA ARG A 7 28.60 32.84 -39.68
C ARG A 7 29.20 32.90 -38.27
N VAL A 8 28.45 33.28 -37.23
CA VAL A 8 28.48 32.60 -35.92
C VAL A 8 27.10 32.67 -35.24
N ALA A 9 26.50 31.49 -35.13
CA ALA A 9 25.39 31.18 -34.25
C ALA A 9 25.88 30.90 -32.82
N GLY A 10 25.02 31.11 -31.82
CA GLY A 10 25.08 30.34 -30.57
C GLY A 10 25.37 31.13 -29.31
N SER A 11 24.39 31.86 -28.79
CA SER A 11 24.38 32.29 -27.38
C SER A 11 23.09 31.82 -26.71
N GLY A 12 23.06 30.52 -26.37
CA GLY A 12 21.92 29.87 -25.73
C GLY A 12 22.21 28.51 -25.11
N ARG A 13 23.48 28.07 -25.07
CA ARG A 13 23.87 26.74 -24.56
C ARG A 13 24.99 26.78 -23.52
N PHE A 14 25.28 27.95 -22.94
CA PHE A 14 26.38 28.15 -21.98
C PHE A 14 25.96 28.19 -20.50
N ARG A 15 24.69 27.94 -20.18
CA ARG A 15 24.23 27.78 -18.79
C ARG A 15 23.86 26.36 -18.39
N GLN A 16 23.97 25.38 -19.29
CA GLN A 16 23.51 24.00 -19.03
C GLN A 16 24.64 22.97 -18.89
N VAL A 17 25.92 23.36 -18.96
CA VAL A 17 27.06 22.42 -18.88
C VAL A 17 27.98 22.66 -17.67
N LEU A 18 27.81 23.76 -16.92
CA LEU A 18 28.70 24.10 -15.79
C LEU A 18 28.26 23.60 -14.41
N PHE A 19 27.11 22.93 -14.28
CA PHE A 19 26.67 22.35 -12.99
C PHE A 19 26.87 20.82 -12.89
N LEU A 20 27.30 20.16 -13.98
CA LEU A 20 27.52 18.70 -14.03
C LEU A 20 29.00 18.27 -13.90
N ARG A 21 29.88 19.13 -13.39
CA ARG A 21 31.30 18.81 -13.15
C ARG A 21 31.85 19.19 -11.78
N ARG A 22 31.00 19.41 -10.78
CA ARG A 22 31.40 19.43 -9.37
C ARG A 22 30.54 18.42 -8.59
N VAL A 23 31.23 17.57 -7.82
CA VAL A 23 30.71 16.48 -6.97
C VAL A 23 30.46 15.12 -7.66
N ALA A 24 31.25 14.80 -8.69
CA ALA A 24 31.60 13.41 -9.05
C ALA A 24 33.04 13.07 -8.57
N ALA A 25 33.45 13.64 -7.44
CA ALA A 25 34.80 13.53 -6.88
C ALA A 25 34.76 13.42 -5.33
N ALA A 26 33.90 12.54 -4.83
CA ALA A 26 33.85 12.17 -3.40
C ALA A 26 33.52 10.67 -3.23
N TYR A 27 33.99 9.84 -4.17
CA TYR A 27 33.71 8.39 -4.18
C TYR A 27 34.93 7.50 -4.48
N CYS A 28 36.15 8.03 -4.42
CA CYS A 28 37.38 7.27 -4.72
C CYS A 28 38.57 7.55 -3.79
N ASP A 29 38.34 7.97 -2.54
CA ASP A 29 39.46 8.32 -1.64
C ASP A 29 39.24 8.00 -0.16
N ILE A 30 38.70 6.81 0.14
CA ILE A 30 38.84 6.14 1.45
C ILE A 30 39.17 4.67 1.21
N HIS A 31 40.25 4.45 0.47
CA HIS A 31 40.90 3.14 0.33
C HIS A 31 42.41 3.34 0.48
N SER A 32 42.85 3.88 1.62
CA SER A 32 44.26 3.84 1.97
C SER A 32 44.46 4.05 3.46
N LYS A 33 45.12 3.07 4.09
CA LYS A 33 45.77 3.12 5.40
C LYS A 33 44.89 2.91 6.63
N ARG A 34 44.67 1.63 7.00
CA ARG A 34 44.97 1.14 8.35
C ARG A 34 45.53 -0.28 8.27
N GLU A 35 46.64 -0.45 8.98
CA GLU A 35 47.52 -1.62 9.05
C GLU A 35 46.90 -2.82 9.80
N PRO A 36 47.47 -4.04 9.64
CA PRO A 36 46.90 -5.27 10.15
C PRO A 36 47.36 -5.55 11.59
N ILE A 37 46.41 -5.85 12.48
CA ILE A 37 46.71 -6.52 13.75
C ILE A 37 46.24 -7.97 13.61
N ALA A 38 47.22 -8.84 13.38
CA ALA A 38 47.11 -10.25 13.74
C ALA A 38 47.19 -10.35 15.27
N PHE A 39 46.31 -11.13 15.89
CA PHE A 39 46.66 -12.17 16.86
C PHE A 39 45.39 -12.85 17.44
N LEU A 40 45.53 -14.15 17.70
CA LEU A 40 44.69 -15.05 18.50
C LEU A 40 43.48 -15.71 17.82
N THR A 41 43.83 -16.72 17.01
CA THR A 41 43.37 -18.11 17.13
C THR A 41 42.96 -18.50 18.55
N VAL A 42 41.81 -19.18 18.74
CA VAL A 42 41.63 -20.38 19.60
C VAL A 42 40.15 -20.82 19.65
N PHE A 43 39.95 -22.10 19.28
CA PHE A 43 38.84 -23.04 19.55
C PHE A 43 37.48 -22.80 18.86
N ALA A 44 37.07 -23.60 17.86
CA ALA A 44 36.84 -25.05 17.81
C ALA A 44 35.71 -25.55 18.72
N ARG A 45 34.53 -25.78 18.12
CA ARG A 45 33.58 -26.92 18.27
C ARG A 45 32.35 -26.57 17.41
N ARG A 46 32.12 -27.17 16.24
CA ARG A 46 31.46 -28.49 16.03
C ARG A 46 30.36 -28.73 17.06
N ASN A 47 29.10 -28.65 16.63
CA ASN A 47 28.03 -29.62 16.91
C ASN A 47 26.83 -29.33 15.96
N GLU A 48 26.52 -30.28 15.07
CA GLU A 48 25.34 -31.17 15.14
C GLU A 48 24.13 -30.52 14.43
N VAL A 49 23.97 -30.68 13.11
CA VAL A 49 23.21 -31.79 12.48
C VAL A 49 22.09 -32.31 13.40
N SER A 50 20.95 -31.61 13.41
CA SER A 50 19.70 -32.17 13.91
C SER A 50 18.84 -32.56 12.70
N GLU A 51 19.03 -33.81 12.26
CA GLU A 51 17.98 -34.57 11.61
C GLU A 51 16.81 -34.69 12.60
N MET A 52 15.71 -34.00 12.35
CA MET A 52 14.42 -34.37 12.92
C MET A 52 13.59 -35.05 11.84
N THR A 53 13.70 -36.37 11.89
CA THR A 53 12.90 -37.38 11.22
C THR A 53 11.41 -37.12 11.42
N ALA A 54 10.76 -36.46 10.46
CA ALA A 54 9.29 -36.42 10.39
C ALA A 54 8.80 -37.71 9.72
N ARG A 55 8.37 -38.64 10.55
CA ARG A 55 7.79 -39.93 10.17
C ARG A 55 6.55 -39.74 9.30
N LEU A 56 6.56 -40.37 8.12
CA LEU A 56 5.34 -40.85 7.47
C LEU A 56 4.62 -41.82 8.43
N ILE A 57 3.38 -41.50 8.81
CA ILE A 57 2.39 -42.50 9.18
C ILE A 57 1.07 -42.13 8.49
N CYS A 58 0.72 -42.92 7.48
CA CYS A 58 -0.62 -43.05 6.92
C CYS A 58 -1.54 -43.73 7.95
N VAL A 59 -2.58 -43.05 8.44
CA VAL A 59 -3.87 -43.61 8.91
C VAL A 59 -4.86 -42.44 8.86
N GLY A 60 -6.04 -42.48 8.26
CA GLY A 60 -6.75 -43.52 7.54
C GLY A 60 -7.93 -42.84 6.84
N ALA A 61 -8.36 -43.45 5.74
CA ALA A 61 -9.61 -43.15 5.08
C ALA A 61 -10.77 -43.35 6.05
N SER A 62 -11.69 -42.40 6.11
CA SER A 62 -13.07 -42.66 6.53
C SER A 62 -14.00 -41.95 5.55
N LEU A 63 -14.47 -42.78 4.62
CA LEU A 63 -15.62 -42.56 3.76
C LEU A 63 -16.91 -42.52 4.60
N LEU A 64 -17.96 -41.99 3.95
CA LEU A 64 -19.40 -42.18 4.20
C LEU A 64 -20.10 -41.08 4.99
N GLY A 65 -20.89 -40.30 4.25
CA GLY A 65 -21.87 -39.37 4.78
C GLY A 65 -22.70 -38.71 3.68
N VAL A 66 -23.19 -39.50 2.72
CA VAL A 66 -24.21 -39.07 1.75
C VAL A 66 -25.52 -38.87 2.50
N MET A 67 -26.05 -37.65 2.51
CA MET A 67 -27.46 -37.41 2.81
C MET A 67 -28.11 -36.73 1.61
N VAL A 68 -28.84 -37.56 0.87
CA VAL A 68 -29.82 -37.19 -0.15
C VAL A 68 -31.01 -36.55 0.57
N GLY A 69 -31.29 -35.28 0.29
CA GLY A 69 -32.43 -34.55 0.84
C GLY A 69 -33.19 -33.85 -0.28
N SER A 70 -34.33 -34.44 -0.62
CA SER A 70 -35.13 -34.24 -1.82
C SER A 70 -35.82 -32.88 -1.97
N CYS A 71 -36.05 -32.53 -3.25
CA CYS A 71 -37.18 -31.82 -3.85
C CYS A 71 -38.11 -30.98 -2.95
N LEU A 72 -38.15 -29.67 -3.21
CA LEU A 72 -39.40 -28.97 -3.53
C LEU A 72 -39.12 -27.88 -4.59
N PRO A 73 -39.75 -27.93 -5.77
CA PRO A 73 -39.97 -26.75 -6.59
C PRO A 73 -41.32 -26.13 -6.20
N VAL A 74 -41.33 -24.83 -5.90
CA VAL A 74 -42.56 -24.04 -6.02
C VAL A 74 -42.28 -22.87 -6.95
N ALA A 75 -42.74 -23.04 -8.19
CA ALA A 75 -43.04 -21.95 -9.08
C ALA A 75 -44.53 -21.67 -8.93
N SER A 76 -44.94 -20.43 -8.63
CA SER A 76 -46.04 -19.76 -9.33
C SER A 76 -46.33 -18.37 -8.75
N LYS A 77 -46.25 -17.39 -9.67
CA LYS A 77 -47.11 -16.22 -9.88
C LYS A 77 -47.89 -15.65 -8.68
N GLN A 78 -47.72 -14.35 -8.45
CA GLN A 78 -48.82 -13.41 -8.70
C GLN A 78 -48.35 -11.99 -8.99
N GLN A 79 -48.72 -11.57 -10.19
CA GLN A 79 -48.86 -10.21 -10.69
C GLN A 79 -50.24 -9.67 -10.23
N ALA A 80 -50.37 -8.34 -10.27
CA ALA A 80 -51.56 -7.50 -9.99
C ALA A 80 -51.54 -6.92 -8.57
N GLU A 81 -51.78 -5.63 -8.34
CA GLU A 81 -52.73 -4.77 -9.02
C GLU A 81 -52.22 -3.32 -9.07
N ALA A 82 -52.21 -2.75 -10.27
CA ALA A 82 -52.12 -1.32 -10.46
C ALA A 82 -53.49 -0.72 -10.08
N LYS A 83 -53.50 0.10 -9.02
CA LYS A 83 -54.63 0.96 -8.73
C LYS A 83 -54.40 2.31 -9.42
N THR A 84 -55.10 2.49 -10.53
CA THR A 84 -55.30 3.77 -11.21
C THR A 84 -56.34 4.60 -10.46
N ASP A 85 -55.95 5.75 -9.95
CA ASP A 85 -56.86 6.87 -9.67
C ASP A 85 -56.39 8.08 -10.50
N PRO A 86 -57.31 8.86 -11.11
CA PRO A 86 -56.96 9.95 -12.01
C PRO A 86 -56.75 11.25 -11.23
N VAL A 87 -55.64 11.95 -11.48
CA VAL A 87 -55.49 13.35 -11.07
C VAL A 87 -55.21 14.21 -12.29
N THR A 88 -56.16 15.09 -12.54
CA THR A 88 -56.19 16.20 -13.48
C THR A 88 -55.02 17.17 -13.25
N GLY A 89 -54.59 17.78 -14.34
CA GLY A 89 -53.33 18.50 -14.50
C GLY A 89 -53.04 19.65 -13.54
N THR A 90 -51.74 19.84 -13.30
CA THR A 90 -51.07 21.14 -13.24
C THR A 90 -49.67 20.91 -13.80
N ALA A 91 -49.31 21.66 -14.84
CA ALA A 91 -47.98 21.61 -15.45
C ALA A 91 -46.94 22.09 -14.42
N SER A 92 -46.22 21.13 -13.84
CA SER A 92 -45.08 21.35 -12.95
C SER A 92 -43.80 21.40 -13.80
N PRO A 93 -42.84 22.30 -13.52
CA PRO A 93 -41.63 22.42 -14.32
C PRO A 93 -40.87 21.10 -14.37
N SER A 94 -40.45 20.72 -15.58
CA SER A 94 -39.65 19.54 -15.86
C SER A 94 -38.47 19.43 -14.89
N PRO A 95 -38.33 18.32 -14.15
CA PRO A 95 -37.14 18.10 -13.33
C PRO A 95 -35.94 18.03 -14.28
N ALA A 96 -34.98 18.93 -14.10
CA ALA A 96 -33.68 18.77 -14.72
C ALA A 96 -33.18 17.36 -14.39
N ALA A 97 -32.79 16.61 -15.43
CA ALA A 97 -32.24 15.28 -15.27
C ALA A 97 -31.13 15.31 -14.19
N PRO A 98 -31.07 14.31 -13.29
CA PRO A 98 -30.00 14.26 -12.31
C PRO A 98 -28.68 14.22 -13.07
N VAL A 99 -27.85 15.25 -12.87
CA VAL A 99 -26.47 15.23 -13.33
C VAL A 99 -25.81 14.05 -12.63
N ALA A 100 -25.54 12.98 -13.39
CA ALA A 100 -24.85 11.82 -12.85
C ALA A 100 -23.50 12.30 -12.31
N GLU A 101 -23.35 12.22 -10.99
CA GLU A 101 -22.10 12.54 -10.32
C GLU A 101 -21.10 11.46 -10.71
N VAL A 102 -20.28 11.74 -11.71
CA VAL A 102 -19.22 10.84 -12.16
C VAL A 102 -18.28 10.64 -10.98
N PRO A 103 -18.10 9.39 -10.47
CA PRO A 103 -17.13 9.14 -9.43
C PRO A 103 -15.74 9.58 -9.92
N LEU A 104 -15.24 10.68 -9.36
CA LEU A 104 -13.90 11.18 -9.68
C LEU A 104 -12.88 10.36 -8.91
N GLU A 105 -12.58 9.16 -9.41
CA GLU A 105 -11.44 8.38 -8.96
C GLU A 105 -10.16 9.07 -9.44
N ILE A 106 -9.35 9.55 -8.49
CA ILE A 106 -8.08 10.22 -8.80
C ILE A 106 -6.95 9.23 -8.61
N ALA A 107 -6.20 8.92 -9.67
CA ALA A 107 -5.00 8.11 -9.56
C ALA A 107 -3.96 8.79 -8.65
N ILE A 108 -3.36 8.02 -7.75
CA ILE A 108 -2.30 8.45 -6.85
C ILE A 108 -1.14 7.46 -6.93
N ASN A 109 0.08 7.97 -6.80
CA ASN A 109 1.29 7.17 -6.77
C ASN A 109 2.02 7.27 -5.43
N GLN A 110 1.45 7.95 -4.44
CA GLN A 110 1.93 8.08 -3.07
C GLN A 110 0.78 8.43 -2.11
N PHE A 111 0.97 8.17 -0.82
CA PHE A 111 0.04 8.54 0.24
C PHE A 111 -0.16 10.06 0.29
N PRO A 112 -1.43 10.53 0.34
CA PRO A 112 -1.72 11.93 0.58
C PRO A 112 -1.18 12.38 1.95
N SER A 113 -0.83 13.65 2.09
CA SER A 113 -0.24 14.19 3.34
C SER A 113 -1.06 13.88 4.60
N GLY A 114 -2.40 13.87 4.50
CA GLY A 114 -3.28 13.51 5.61
C GLY A 114 -3.13 12.07 6.10
N TYR A 115 -2.70 11.13 5.25
CA TYR A 115 -2.48 9.73 5.61
C TYR A 115 -1.06 9.50 6.14
N GLN A 116 -0.11 10.35 5.76
CA GLN A 116 1.28 10.14 6.15
C GLN A 116 1.48 10.31 7.66
N GLY A 117 2.40 9.52 8.21
CA GLY A 117 2.73 9.46 9.63
C GLY A 117 2.66 8.06 10.20
N ARG A 118 2.81 7.98 11.52
CA ARG A 118 2.68 6.74 12.30
C ARG A 118 1.26 6.57 12.81
N TRP A 119 0.79 5.33 12.76
CA TRP A 119 -0.54 4.93 13.18
C TRP A 119 -0.43 3.66 14.02
N ALA A 120 -1.09 3.62 15.16
CA ALA A 120 -0.97 2.50 16.10
C ALA A 120 -2.35 2.00 16.55
N LYS A 121 -2.50 0.72 16.87
CA LYS A 121 -3.79 0.16 17.32
C LYS A 121 -4.28 0.86 18.60
N THR A 122 -3.36 1.20 19.50
CA THR A 122 -3.63 2.02 20.69
C THR A 122 -2.63 3.17 20.81
N ALA A 123 -2.96 4.20 21.60
CA ALA A 123 -2.06 5.34 21.81
C ALA A 123 -0.76 4.92 22.54
N SER A 124 -0.83 3.91 23.41
CA SER A 124 0.32 3.37 24.14
C SER A 124 1.36 2.71 23.23
N ASP A 125 0.93 2.19 22.08
CA ASP A 125 1.81 1.54 21.10
C ASP A 125 2.62 2.56 20.28
N CYS A 126 2.31 3.86 20.35
CA CYS A 126 2.93 4.87 19.49
C CYS A 126 4.44 5.06 19.67
N SER A 127 5.02 4.59 20.78
CA SER A 127 6.48 4.57 20.97
C SER A 127 7.17 3.40 20.27
N ILE A 128 6.45 2.34 19.92
CA ILE A 128 7.02 1.10 19.36
C ILE A 128 7.40 1.28 17.90
N ASP A 129 8.64 0.93 17.54
CA ASP A 129 9.10 0.98 16.15
C ASP A 129 8.17 0.13 15.24
N PRO A 130 7.62 0.70 14.14
CA PRO A 130 6.82 -0.06 13.19
C PRO A 130 7.52 -1.30 12.63
N GLU A 131 8.85 -1.33 12.56
CA GLU A 131 9.60 -2.49 12.08
C GLU A 131 9.58 -3.67 13.07
N HIS A 132 9.23 -3.43 14.34
CA HIS A 132 9.23 -4.45 15.41
C HIS A 132 7.84 -4.79 15.94
N SER A 133 6.77 -4.36 15.26
CA SER A 133 5.40 -4.63 15.74
C SER A 133 4.35 -4.61 14.65
N GLU A 134 3.36 -5.50 14.77
CA GLU A 134 2.14 -5.49 13.96
C GLU A 134 1.12 -4.44 14.43
N ASN A 135 1.32 -3.88 15.63
CA ASN A 135 0.39 -2.93 16.23
C ASN A 135 0.62 -1.50 15.73
N VAL A 136 1.74 -1.23 15.05
CA VAL A 136 2.10 0.09 14.54
C VAL A 136 2.44 -0.02 13.06
N ILE A 137 1.94 0.93 12.28
CA ILE A 137 2.29 1.09 10.87
C ILE A 137 2.88 2.48 10.64
N SER A 138 3.75 2.59 9.63
CA SER A 138 4.21 3.89 9.11
C SER A 138 3.80 4.04 7.65
N LEU A 139 3.16 5.17 7.35
CA LEU A 139 2.79 5.56 5.99
C LEU A 139 3.64 6.77 5.58
N GLN A 140 4.51 6.62 4.58
CA GLN A 140 5.39 7.71 4.15
C GLN A 140 5.67 7.66 2.65
N GLY A 141 5.32 8.71 1.92
CA GLY A 141 5.46 8.72 0.45
C GLY A 141 4.74 7.52 -0.15
N ARG A 142 5.49 6.55 -0.69
CA ARG A 142 4.97 5.31 -1.28
C ARG A 142 4.98 4.11 -0.33
N LEU A 143 5.58 4.27 0.84
CA LEU A 143 5.94 3.18 1.73
C LEU A 143 4.86 2.96 2.78
N LEU A 144 4.49 1.70 2.97
CA LEU A 144 3.80 1.18 4.13
C LEU A 144 4.78 0.24 4.85
N LYS A 145 5.14 0.54 6.09
CA LYS A 145 5.98 -0.34 6.93
C LYS A 145 5.20 -0.88 8.11
N PHE A 146 5.40 -2.16 8.44
CA PHE A 146 4.91 -2.83 9.65
C PHE A 146 5.66 -4.16 9.83
N HIS A 147 5.87 -4.60 11.08
CA HIS A 147 6.42 -5.91 11.47
C HIS A 147 7.37 -6.56 10.44
N GLU A 148 8.62 -6.13 10.41
CA GLU A 148 9.69 -6.63 9.54
C GLU A 148 9.38 -6.63 8.03
N SER A 149 8.29 -5.95 7.64
CA SER A 149 7.77 -5.91 6.28
C SER A 149 7.66 -4.48 5.77
N ALA A 150 7.96 -4.30 4.50
CA ALA A 150 7.83 -3.02 3.81
C ALA A 150 7.12 -3.22 2.46
N GLY A 151 6.01 -2.50 2.28
CA GLY A 151 5.24 -2.43 1.05
C GLY A 151 5.53 -1.14 0.30
N THR A 152 5.78 -1.23 -1.00
CA THR A 152 5.89 -0.08 -1.91
C THR A 152 4.65 0.01 -2.77
N MET A 153 3.93 1.13 -2.69
CA MET A 153 2.75 1.40 -3.50
C MET A 153 3.12 1.41 -4.99
N THR A 154 2.52 0.52 -5.77
CA THR A 154 2.73 0.42 -7.23
C THR A 154 1.63 1.16 -8.01
N ALA A 155 0.40 1.09 -7.52
CA ALA A 155 -0.74 1.81 -8.04
C ALA A 155 -1.66 2.23 -6.89
N GLY A 156 -2.32 3.36 -7.01
CA GLY A 156 -3.31 3.80 -6.04
C GLY A 156 -4.39 4.64 -6.67
N LYS A 157 -5.55 4.65 -6.02
CA LYS A 157 -6.70 5.49 -6.37
C LYS A 157 -7.29 6.12 -5.13
N ARG A 158 -7.64 7.38 -5.25
CA ARG A 158 -8.39 8.14 -4.26
C ARG A 158 -9.84 8.19 -4.70
N MET A 159 -10.70 7.58 -3.89
CA MET A 159 -12.15 7.51 -4.13
C MET A 159 -12.85 8.73 -3.54
N THR A 160 -12.39 9.18 -2.38
CA THR A 160 -12.85 10.40 -1.72
C THR A 160 -11.66 11.06 -1.00
N SER A 161 -11.87 12.22 -0.37
CA SER A 161 -10.84 12.83 0.49
C SER A 161 -10.37 11.92 1.65
N LYS A 162 -11.16 10.90 2.00
CA LYS A 162 -10.96 10.01 3.16
C LYS A 162 -10.93 8.53 2.83
N LYS A 163 -11.06 8.15 1.55
CA LYS A 163 -10.97 6.76 1.12
C LYS A 163 -9.97 6.62 -0.02
N ILE A 164 -8.98 5.76 0.17
CA ILE A 164 -8.01 5.38 -0.85
C ILE A 164 -7.95 3.86 -0.95
N GLN A 165 -7.59 3.35 -2.13
CA GLN A 165 -7.24 1.95 -2.35
C GLN A 165 -5.90 1.92 -3.09
N ALA A 166 -5.01 1.01 -2.72
CA ALA A 166 -3.70 0.91 -3.34
C ALA A 166 -3.20 -0.53 -3.39
N GLU A 167 -2.45 -0.82 -4.44
CA GLU A 167 -1.68 -2.04 -4.62
C GLU A 167 -0.25 -1.83 -4.12
N PHE A 168 0.28 -2.82 -3.41
CA PHE A 168 1.60 -2.79 -2.82
C PHE A 168 2.40 -4.03 -3.21
N ASP A 169 3.68 -3.81 -3.54
CA ASP A 169 4.69 -4.85 -3.58
C ASP A 169 5.38 -4.90 -2.22
N PHE A 170 5.22 -6.01 -1.50
CA PHE A 170 5.81 -6.25 -0.19
C PHE A 170 7.09 -7.06 -0.27
N VAL A 171 7.98 -6.75 0.66
CA VAL A 171 9.14 -7.57 1.02
C VAL A 171 9.18 -7.70 2.54
N GLY A 172 9.28 -8.92 3.04
CA GLY A 172 9.35 -9.23 4.49
C GLY A 172 9.64 -10.71 4.70
N GLU A 173 10.25 -11.08 5.83
CA GLU A 173 10.52 -12.49 6.21
C GLU A 173 11.26 -13.35 5.16
N GLY A 174 11.95 -12.70 4.21
CA GLY A 174 12.62 -13.37 3.08
C GLY A 174 11.73 -13.64 1.86
N GLU A 175 10.47 -13.23 1.90
CA GLU A 175 9.50 -13.41 0.83
C GLU A 175 9.14 -12.09 0.14
N LYS A 176 8.51 -12.22 -1.03
CA LYS A 176 7.92 -11.11 -1.78
C LYS A 176 6.51 -11.48 -2.17
N TRP A 177 5.56 -10.58 -1.94
CA TRP A 177 4.16 -10.78 -2.30
C TRP A 177 3.52 -9.45 -2.68
N THR A 178 2.33 -9.51 -3.26
CA THR A 178 1.54 -8.32 -3.61
C THR A 178 0.24 -8.32 -2.83
N LYS A 179 -0.26 -7.13 -2.46
CA LYS A 179 -1.53 -6.98 -1.75
C LYS A 179 -2.24 -5.70 -2.14
N SER A 180 -3.55 -5.80 -2.33
CA SER A 180 -4.47 -4.66 -2.38
C SER A 180 -4.87 -4.26 -0.98
N ILE A 181 -4.78 -2.97 -0.65
CA ILE A 181 -5.12 -2.44 0.67
C ILE A 181 -5.98 -1.19 0.51
N GLY A 182 -7.13 -1.18 1.18
CA GLY A 182 -7.98 -0.01 1.38
C GLY A 182 -7.60 0.74 2.65
N PHE A 183 -7.67 2.07 2.60
CA PHE A 183 -7.56 2.92 3.78
C PHE A 183 -8.71 3.91 3.84
N GLU A 184 -9.30 4.01 5.03
CA GLU A 184 -10.36 4.95 5.34
C GLU A 184 -10.01 5.77 6.58
N MET A 185 -10.05 7.09 6.45
CA MET A 185 -9.72 8.02 7.52
C MET A 185 -10.98 8.61 8.15
N SER A 186 -10.99 8.76 9.47
CA SER A 186 -12.09 9.42 10.19
C SER A 186 -12.23 10.89 9.82
N GLU A 187 -13.39 11.47 10.14
CA GLU A 187 -13.70 12.89 9.89
C GLU A 187 -12.64 13.83 10.48
N ASN A 188 -12.27 13.59 11.74
CA ASN A 188 -11.27 14.36 12.46
C ASN A 188 -9.82 13.97 12.12
N ARG A 189 -9.60 12.99 11.23
CA ARG A 189 -8.29 12.47 10.81
C ARG A 189 -7.45 11.87 11.94
N GLU A 190 -8.07 11.50 13.05
CA GLU A 190 -7.38 10.89 14.20
C GLU A 190 -7.41 9.37 14.17
N LYS A 191 -8.28 8.76 13.35
CA LYS A 191 -8.39 7.32 13.19
C LYS A 191 -8.20 6.92 11.74
N LEU A 192 -7.62 5.75 11.56
CA LEU A 192 -7.39 5.11 10.27
C LEU A 192 -7.90 3.67 10.34
N THR A 193 -8.71 3.29 9.37
CA THR A 193 -9.12 1.92 9.14
C THR A 193 -8.38 1.42 7.91
N ARG A 194 -7.68 0.28 8.05
CA ARG A 194 -7.02 -0.45 6.95
C ARG A 194 -7.82 -1.71 6.67
N THR A 195 -8.15 -1.97 5.41
CA THR A 195 -8.83 -3.19 5.00
C THR A 195 -7.96 -3.92 3.97
N ASP A 196 -7.63 -5.17 4.24
CA ASP A 196 -6.96 -6.05 3.27
C ASP A 196 -7.97 -6.44 2.18
N GLY A 197 -7.62 -6.22 0.92
CA GLY A 197 -8.54 -6.38 -0.20
C GLY A 197 -8.90 -7.82 -0.55
N GLU A 198 -8.05 -8.79 -0.18
CA GLU A 198 -8.27 -10.20 -0.47
C GLU A 198 -9.07 -10.87 0.65
N SER A 199 -8.64 -10.67 1.89
CA SER A 199 -9.28 -11.29 3.06
C SER A 199 -10.47 -10.51 3.61
N GLY A 200 -10.59 -9.22 3.29
CA GLY A 200 -11.53 -8.29 3.93
C GLY A 200 -11.17 -7.97 5.39
N ALA A 201 -10.02 -8.46 5.88
CA ALA A 201 -9.59 -8.24 7.26
C ALA A 201 -9.39 -6.75 7.51
N THR A 202 -9.99 -6.26 8.60
CA THR A 202 -9.99 -4.84 8.94
C THR A 202 -9.19 -4.58 10.22
N TYR A 203 -8.38 -3.52 10.18
CA TYR A 203 -7.51 -3.10 11.26
C TYR A 203 -7.76 -1.62 11.56
N HIS A 204 -7.85 -1.28 12.84
CA HIS A 204 -8.10 0.09 13.29
C HIS A 204 -6.88 0.66 13.99
N TYR A 205 -6.59 1.91 13.70
CA TYR A 205 -5.46 2.64 14.26
C TYR A 205 -5.88 4.03 14.72
N VAL A 206 -5.17 4.55 15.72
CA VAL A 206 -5.13 5.94 16.13
C VAL A 206 -3.88 6.61 15.58
N ARG A 207 -3.97 7.90 15.29
CA ARG A 207 -2.83 8.70 14.85
C ARG A 207 -1.84 8.85 15.99
N CYS A 208 -0.58 8.54 15.73
CA CYS A 208 0.46 8.80 16.71
C CYS A 208 0.85 10.28 16.73
N PRO A 209 1.16 10.84 17.91
CA PRO A 209 1.73 12.17 17.99
C PRO A 209 3.00 12.20 17.17
N LYS A 210 3.22 13.31 16.46
CA LYS A 210 4.47 13.53 15.75
C LYS A 210 5.57 13.57 16.81
N LEU A 211 6.40 12.53 16.86
CA LEU A 211 7.63 12.59 17.66
C LEU A 211 8.41 13.79 17.12
N MET A 212 8.44 14.87 17.89
CA MET A 212 9.32 15.98 17.58
C MET A 212 10.72 15.40 17.65
N ALA A 213 11.47 15.51 16.55
CA ALA A 213 12.88 15.15 16.54
C ALA A 213 13.55 15.95 17.67
N GLY A 214 13.92 15.25 18.74
CA GLY A 214 14.82 15.76 19.77
C GLY A 214 16.26 15.70 19.27
#